data_AF-A0AAD9V0U2-F1
#
_entry.id   AF-A0AAD9V0U2-F1
#
_cell.length_a   1.000
_cell.length_b   1.000
_cell.length_c   1.000
_cell.angle_alpha   90.00
_cell.angle_beta   90.00
_cell.angle_gamma   90.00
#
_symmetry.space_group_name_H-M   'P 1'
#
loop_
_entity.id
_entity.type
_entity.pdbx_description
1 polymer ?
#
loop_
_entity_poly.entity_id
_entity_poly.type
_entity_poly.pdbx_seq_one_letter_code
_entity_poly.pdbx_strand_id
1 'polypeptide(L)'
;SVPRVRAQTTCSSNLLVKNVNNQNGLIQSSLTTSYSSNMTCKWTLSADTKLELVFVGPFSTQSCCDFVYVYDGSSSSARLIGKFSGSSRPGPIVSSSNQLHVRFTSDASVERYGFKATYRVLNQGSIRLRGGGLHDGRVEIFYNDQWGTVCDDGWDINDAHVVCRQLGFSRLASNAYTGAHYGQGTGPIWMDDVACSGSESHLYDCRQRGWGSHDCTHSKDSSVLCRYGSSNLRLAGGGYNYGRVEVYHNGTWGTVCDDLWDINDAHVVCRQLGFSSAAYQFHRAHYGQGSGRIWLDDLKCHGGEASLSSCPHLAWGSHNCNHGEDASVLCSTG
;
A
#
# COMPACT_ATOMS: atom_id res chain seq x y z
N SER A 1 -11.99 7.29 -21.63
CA SER A 1 -11.58 8.32 -20.65
C SER A 1 -10.74 7.66 -19.59
N VAL A 2 -9.66 8.28 -19.10
CA VAL A 2 -8.87 7.73 -17.98
C VAL A 2 -9.75 7.72 -16.73
N PRO A 3 -9.97 6.56 -16.07
CA PRO A 3 -10.81 6.48 -14.89
C PRO A 3 -10.31 7.42 -13.79
N ARG A 4 -11.22 8.20 -13.18
CA ARG A 4 -10.86 9.19 -12.16
C ARG A 4 -11.46 8.86 -10.80
N VAL A 5 -10.63 8.73 -9.77
CA VAL A 5 -11.08 8.86 -8.38
C VAL A 5 -11.17 10.33 -7.97
N ARG A 6 -12.16 10.64 -7.13
CA ARG A 6 -12.26 11.91 -6.42
C ARG A 6 -12.69 11.64 -5.00
N ALA A 7 -12.16 12.43 -4.08
CA ALA A 7 -12.60 12.43 -2.70
C ALA A 7 -12.87 13.86 -2.21
N GLN A 8 -13.95 14.01 -1.45
CA GLN A 8 -14.35 15.25 -0.80
C GLN A 8 -14.40 15.01 0.71
N THR A 9 -14.01 16.01 1.51
CA THR A 9 -14.03 15.92 2.98
C THR A 9 -14.67 17.14 3.63
N THR A 10 -15.31 16.93 4.78
CA THR A 10 -15.95 18.01 5.57
C THR A 10 -15.17 18.38 6.84
N CYS A 11 -13.98 17.83 7.08
CA CYS A 11 -13.21 18.13 8.29
C CYS A 11 -12.40 19.43 8.16
N SER A 12 -12.33 20.22 9.24
CA SER A 12 -11.44 21.38 9.32
C SER A 12 -9.96 20.94 9.34
N SER A 13 -9.10 21.76 8.73
CA SER A 13 -7.63 21.65 8.67
C SER A 13 -6.98 20.43 7.97
N ASN A 14 -7.54 19.94 6.84
CA ASN A 14 -6.90 18.92 5.98
C ASN A 14 -6.62 17.56 6.66
N LEU A 15 -7.65 16.92 7.20
CA LEU A 15 -7.63 15.47 7.42
C LEU A 15 -7.65 14.75 6.07
N LEU A 16 -6.43 14.57 5.56
CA LEU A 16 -6.09 14.58 4.14
C LEU A 16 -6.88 13.58 3.33
N VAL A 17 -7.64 14.12 2.38
CA VAL A 17 -7.73 13.51 1.05
C VAL A 17 -6.43 13.86 0.33
N LYS A 18 -5.59 12.87 0.04
CA LYS A 18 -4.57 13.02 -1.01
C LYS A 18 -4.99 12.18 -2.21
N ASN A 19 -5.39 12.84 -3.29
CA ASN A 19 -5.40 12.16 -4.59
C ASN A 19 -3.93 11.97 -4.97
N VAL A 20 -3.45 10.72 -4.97
CA VAL A 20 -2.06 10.40 -5.29
C VAL A 20 -1.87 10.47 -6.80
N ASN A 21 -2.84 9.94 -7.54
CA ASN A 21 -2.97 10.13 -8.98
C ASN A 21 -4.47 10.08 -9.37
N ASN A 22 -4.77 9.99 -10.66
CA ASN A 22 -6.16 9.90 -11.12
C ASN A 22 -6.85 8.57 -10.75
N GLN A 23 -6.11 7.54 -10.36
CA GLN A 23 -6.66 6.20 -10.11
C GLN A 23 -6.67 5.79 -8.63
N ASN A 24 -5.93 6.50 -7.76
CA ASN A 24 -5.88 6.18 -6.34
C ASN A 24 -5.62 7.40 -5.45
N GLY A 25 -5.94 7.24 -4.17
CA GLY A 25 -5.69 8.25 -3.14
C GLY A 25 -5.68 7.69 -1.73
N LEU A 26 -5.50 8.58 -0.77
CA LEU A 26 -5.40 8.30 0.67
C LEU A 26 -6.40 9.15 1.45
N ILE A 27 -7.03 8.55 2.45
CA ILE A 27 -7.74 9.24 3.53
C ILE A 27 -7.11 8.89 4.89
N GLN A 28 -7.14 9.83 5.83
CA GLN A 28 -6.61 9.60 7.17
C GLN A 28 -7.31 10.46 8.24
N SER A 29 -7.38 9.94 9.46
CA SER A 29 -8.02 10.60 10.60
C SER A 29 -7.10 11.51 11.42
N SER A 30 -5.82 11.63 11.09
CA SER A 30 -4.92 12.65 11.64
C SER A 30 -3.75 12.94 10.67
N LEU A 31 -3.22 14.16 10.75
CA LEU A 31 -2.02 14.62 10.04
C LEU A 31 -0.71 14.39 10.80
N THR A 32 -0.81 14.32 12.13
CA THR A 32 0.34 14.35 13.03
C THR A 32 0.48 13.00 13.72
N THR A 33 0.09 12.93 14.98
CA THR A 33 0.26 11.78 15.86
C THR A 33 -1.06 11.22 16.35
N SER A 34 -2.11 12.02 16.55
CA SER A 34 -3.42 11.50 17.00
C SER A 34 -4.58 12.31 16.44
N TYR A 35 -5.75 11.69 16.33
CA TYR A 35 -6.98 12.43 16.02
C TYR A 35 -7.42 13.25 17.25
N SER A 36 -8.23 14.29 17.05
CA SER A 36 -8.80 15.09 18.13
C SER A 36 -10.08 14.47 18.70
N SER A 37 -10.42 14.78 19.94
CA SER A 37 -11.75 14.48 20.51
C SER A 37 -12.88 15.26 19.81
N ASN A 38 -14.11 14.76 19.91
CA ASN A 38 -15.35 15.33 19.38
C ASN A 38 -15.39 15.54 17.86
N MET A 39 -14.64 14.73 17.11
CA MET A 39 -14.60 14.85 15.66
C MET A 39 -15.84 14.19 15.03
N THR A 40 -16.34 14.81 13.97
CA THR A 40 -17.22 14.15 13.01
C THR A 40 -16.69 14.41 11.61
N CYS A 41 -15.87 13.47 11.15
CA CYS A 41 -15.22 13.52 9.86
C CYS A 41 -15.93 12.68 8.82
N LYS A 42 -16.04 13.19 7.60
CA LYS A 42 -16.71 12.51 6.49
C LYS A 42 -15.87 12.63 5.24
N TRP A 43 -15.73 11.53 4.52
CA TRP A 43 -15.12 11.44 3.19
C TRP A 43 -16.12 10.83 2.23
N THR A 44 -16.40 11.50 1.12
CA THR A 44 -17.16 10.91 0.00
C THR A 44 -16.18 10.61 -1.12
N LEU A 45 -16.00 9.32 -1.39
CA LEU A 45 -15.16 8.76 -2.44
C LEU A 45 -16.03 8.45 -3.65
N SER A 46 -15.57 8.81 -4.84
CA SER A 46 -16.26 8.56 -6.10
C SER A 46 -15.29 8.17 -7.20
N ALA A 47 -15.72 7.29 -8.09
CA ALA A 47 -14.96 6.86 -9.26
C ALA A 47 -15.86 6.66 -10.49
N ASP A 48 -15.25 6.31 -11.62
CA ASP A 48 -15.98 5.92 -12.84
C ASP A 48 -16.45 4.46 -12.79
N THR A 49 -15.80 3.62 -11.97
CA THR A 49 -16.17 2.22 -11.72
C THR A 49 -16.17 1.96 -10.21
N LYS A 50 -16.17 0.69 -9.78
CA LYS A 50 -16.10 0.32 -8.37
C LYS A 50 -14.81 0.83 -7.71
N LEU A 51 -14.87 0.97 -6.40
CA LEU A 51 -13.77 1.37 -5.54
C LEU A 51 -13.36 0.20 -4.65
N GLU A 52 -12.06 0.04 -4.46
CA GLU A 52 -11.51 -0.75 -3.35
C GLU A 52 -10.94 0.20 -2.31
N LEU A 53 -11.38 0.07 -1.06
CA LEU A 53 -10.86 0.78 0.11
C LEU A 53 -10.06 -0.20 0.97
N VAL A 54 -8.80 0.11 1.23
CA VAL A 54 -7.88 -0.73 1.99
C VAL A 54 -7.32 0.05 3.16
N PHE A 55 -7.54 -0.44 4.38
CA PHE A 55 -6.93 0.15 5.57
C PHE A 55 -5.43 -0.19 5.61
N VAL A 56 -4.62 0.85 5.79
CA VAL A 56 -3.15 0.78 5.72
C VAL A 56 -2.53 1.29 7.00
N GLY A 57 -1.35 0.74 7.36
CA GLY A 57 -0.67 1.09 8.60
C GLY A 57 -1.42 0.63 9.87
N PRO A 58 -1.04 1.14 11.05
CA PRO A 58 -1.74 0.85 12.30
C PRO A 58 -3.18 1.33 12.24
N PHE A 59 -4.12 0.50 12.70
CA PHE A 59 -5.48 0.93 13.02
C PHE A 59 -5.54 1.08 14.53
N SER A 60 -5.83 2.28 15.04
CA SER A 60 -5.74 2.59 16.47
C SER A 60 -6.79 3.63 16.83
N THR A 61 -7.99 3.18 17.18
CA THR A 61 -9.04 4.03 17.73
C THR A 61 -9.40 3.56 19.14
N GLN A 62 -10.07 4.39 19.93
CA GLN A 62 -10.59 3.97 21.23
C GLN A 62 -11.64 2.86 21.06
N SER A 63 -11.37 1.69 21.66
CA SER A 63 -12.26 0.54 21.68
C SER A 63 -13.51 0.81 22.52
N CYS A 64 -14.59 1.29 21.90
CA CYS A 64 -15.97 1.38 22.41
C CYS A 64 -16.72 2.56 21.80
N CYS A 65 -15.96 3.57 21.38
CA CYS A 65 -16.43 4.94 21.41
C CYS A 65 -16.03 5.70 20.14
N ASP A 66 -14.84 5.41 19.60
CA ASP A 66 -14.35 6.02 18.38
C ASP A 66 -14.46 5.06 17.20
N PHE A 67 -15.27 5.43 16.22
CA PHE A 67 -15.72 4.52 15.17
C PHE A 67 -15.46 5.05 13.77
N VAL A 68 -14.97 4.14 12.92
CA VAL A 68 -14.94 4.29 11.47
C VAL A 68 -16.13 3.55 10.88
N TYR A 69 -16.96 4.25 10.13
CA TYR A 69 -18.10 3.73 9.41
C TYR A 69 -17.83 3.79 7.92
N VAL A 70 -18.16 2.72 7.21
CA VAL A 70 -18.06 2.66 5.74
C VAL A 70 -19.44 2.33 5.19
N TYR A 71 -19.93 3.19 4.30
CA TYR A 71 -21.22 3.10 3.65
C TYR A 71 -21.04 2.91 2.13
N ASP A 72 -21.87 2.04 1.56
CA ASP A 72 -21.88 1.71 0.14
C ASP A 72 -22.77 2.67 -0.66
N GLY A 73 -22.25 3.87 -0.92
CA GLY A 73 -22.94 4.98 -1.59
C GLY A 73 -22.32 6.34 -1.26
N SER A 74 -22.96 7.45 -1.65
CA SER A 74 -22.43 8.82 -1.49
C SER A 74 -22.51 9.41 -0.09
N SER A 75 -23.30 8.83 0.82
CA SER A 75 -23.65 9.49 2.07
C SER A 75 -23.91 8.51 3.22
N SER A 76 -24.11 9.05 4.43
CA SER A 76 -24.47 8.28 5.62
C SER A 76 -25.89 7.67 5.59
N SER A 77 -26.72 7.98 4.59
CA SER A 77 -28.03 7.32 4.39
C SER A 77 -27.93 6.04 3.55
N ALA A 78 -26.77 5.78 2.93
CA ALA A 78 -26.53 4.56 2.18
C ALA A 78 -26.36 3.34 3.10
N ARG A 79 -26.28 2.14 2.51
CA ARG A 79 -26.13 0.89 3.26
C ARG A 79 -24.81 0.87 4.02
N LEU A 80 -24.86 0.73 5.34
CA LEU A 80 -23.67 0.55 6.19
C LEU A 80 -23.08 -0.84 5.93
N ILE A 81 -21.82 -0.89 5.51
CA ILE A 81 -21.10 -2.14 5.19
C ILE A 81 -19.90 -2.40 6.11
N GLY A 82 -19.55 -1.45 6.97
CA GLY A 82 -18.50 -1.64 7.96
C GLY A 82 -18.64 -0.66 9.12
N LYS A 83 -18.42 -1.16 10.34
CA LYS A 83 -18.29 -0.36 11.57
C LYS A 83 -17.11 -0.92 12.36
N PHE A 84 -16.08 -0.11 12.53
CA PHE A 84 -14.79 -0.55 13.06
C PHE A 84 -14.32 0.34 14.20
N SER A 85 -13.68 -0.25 15.20
CA SER A 85 -13.00 0.46 16.29
C SER A 85 -11.89 -0.42 16.91
N GLY A 86 -11.05 0.19 17.75
CA GLY A 86 -9.98 -0.50 18.46
C GLY A 86 -8.69 -0.62 17.65
N SER A 87 -7.99 -1.74 17.81
CA SER A 87 -6.67 -1.98 17.22
C SER A 87 -6.65 -3.01 16.07
N SER A 88 -7.78 -3.67 15.81
CA SER A 88 -7.88 -4.68 14.75
C SER A 88 -8.08 -4.01 13.40
N ARG A 89 -7.14 -4.22 12.47
CA ARG A 89 -7.21 -3.63 11.14
C ARG A 89 -8.34 -4.26 10.32
N PRO A 90 -9.27 -3.48 9.76
CA PRO A 90 -10.31 -4.02 8.89
C PRO A 90 -9.72 -4.59 7.59
N GLY A 91 -10.38 -5.62 7.06
CA GLY A 91 -10.08 -6.14 5.72
C GLY A 91 -10.41 -5.13 4.61
N PRO A 92 -9.95 -5.39 3.36
CA PRO A 92 -10.28 -4.56 2.21
C PRO A 92 -11.79 -4.60 1.92
N ILE A 93 -12.33 -3.46 1.48
CA ILE A 93 -13.76 -3.28 1.18
C ILE A 93 -13.90 -2.89 -0.29
N VAL A 94 -14.77 -3.59 -1.02
CA VAL A 94 -15.13 -3.27 -2.40
C VAL A 94 -16.55 -2.73 -2.42
N SER A 95 -16.75 -1.60 -3.09
CA SER A 95 -18.08 -1.01 -3.26
C SER A 95 -18.95 -1.81 -4.23
N SER A 96 -20.27 -1.79 -4.04
CA SER A 96 -21.19 -2.32 -5.06
C SER A 96 -21.42 -1.34 -6.20
N SER A 97 -21.23 -0.05 -5.93
CA SER A 97 -21.39 1.06 -6.87
C SER A 97 -20.07 1.77 -7.15
N ASN A 98 -20.11 2.95 -7.74
CA ASN A 98 -18.93 3.79 -7.97
C ASN A 98 -18.63 4.79 -6.84
N GLN A 99 -19.27 4.61 -5.67
CA GLN A 99 -19.13 5.53 -4.54
C GLN A 99 -19.01 4.79 -3.21
N LEU A 100 -18.21 5.36 -2.32
CA LEU A 100 -18.12 4.99 -0.91
C LEU A 100 -18.19 6.24 -0.05
N HIS A 101 -18.84 6.14 1.09
CA HIS A 101 -18.83 7.19 2.09
C HIS A 101 -18.21 6.66 3.37
N VAL A 102 -17.16 7.31 3.84
CA VAL A 102 -16.47 6.97 5.08
C VAL A 102 -16.76 8.05 6.10
N ARG A 103 -17.20 7.66 7.30
CA ARG A 103 -17.42 8.59 8.41
C ARG A 103 -16.62 8.14 9.60
N PHE A 104 -15.90 9.07 10.22
CA PHE A 104 -15.18 8.85 11.46
C PHE A 104 -15.77 9.74 12.56
N THR A 105 -16.01 9.18 13.73
CA THR A 105 -16.42 9.94 14.91
C THR A 105 -15.54 9.61 16.09
N SER A 106 -15.16 10.64 16.86
CA SER A 106 -14.55 10.48 18.18
C SER A 106 -15.41 11.07 19.29
N ASP A 107 -15.32 10.50 20.48
CA ASP A 107 -15.97 11.01 21.68
C ASP A 107 -15.17 12.14 22.35
N ALA A 108 -15.53 12.53 23.57
CA ALA A 108 -14.90 13.65 24.28
C ALA A 108 -13.52 13.33 24.90
N SER A 109 -12.98 12.13 24.74
CA SER A 109 -11.77 11.67 25.43
C SER A 109 -10.97 10.60 24.65
N VAL A 110 -9.73 10.34 25.08
CA VAL A 110 -8.87 9.22 24.61
C VAL A 110 -8.56 9.29 23.11
N GLU A 111 -7.69 10.23 22.75
CA GLU A 111 -7.10 10.29 21.42
C GLU A 111 -6.13 9.14 21.16
N ARG A 112 -6.15 8.59 19.94
CA ARG A 112 -5.23 7.55 19.46
C ARG A 112 -4.68 7.91 18.08
N TYR A 113 -3.79 7.07 17.52
CA TYR A 113 -3.17 7.32 16.21
C TYR A 113 -4.16 7.35 15.05
N GLY A 114 -5.34 6.75 15.23
CA GLY A 114 -6.42 6.77 14.25
C GLY A 114 -6.27 5.71 13.18
N PHE A 115 -6.66 6.05 11.96
CA PHE A 115 -6.56 5.16 10.80
C PHE A 115 -6.09 5.90 9.55
N LYS A 116 -5.55 5.10 8.63
CA LYS A 116 -5.31 5.49 7.24
C LYS A 116 -5.97 4.46 6.33
N ALA A 117 -6.47 4.91 5.19
CA ALA A 117 -6.99 4.01 4.17
C ALA A 117 -6.66 4.55 2.78
N THR A 118 -6.16 3.67 1.92
CA THR A 118 -6.04 3.97 0.49
C THR A 118 -7.32 3.56 -0.22
N TYR A 119 -7.69 4.32 -1.25
CA TYR A 119 -8.77 3.97 -2.14
C TYR A 119 -8.27 3.99 -3.58
N ARG A 120 -8.74 3.04 -4.38
CA ARG A 120 -8.39 2.96 -5.81
C ARG A 120 -9.59 2.57 -6.66
N VAL A 121 -9.57 2.98 -7.93
CA VAL A 121 -10.48 2.45 -8.95
C VAL A 121 -10.23 0.95 -9.07
N LEU A 122 -11.30 0.17 -9.14
CA LEU A 122 -11.27 -1.25 -9.42
C LEU A 122 -11.86 -1.48 -10.81
N ASN A 123 -10.99 -1.85 -11.74
CA ASN A 123 -11.33 -2.13 -13.13
C ASN A 123 -11.25 -3.63 -13.40
N GLN A 124 -11.88 -4.06 -14.49
CA GLN A 124 -11.61 -5.38 -15.05
C GLN A 124 -10.10 -5.50 -15.32
N GLY A 125 -9.50 -6.57 -14.81
CA GLY A 125 -8.07 -6.81 -14.91
C GLY A 125 -7.21 -6.12 -13.85
N SER A 126 -7.78 -5.43 -12.87
CA SER A 126 -7.02 -4.96 -11.69
C SER A 126 -6.42 -6.15 -10.94
N ILE A 127 -5.16 -6.02 -10.50
CA ILE A 127 -4.45 -7.09 -9.79
C ILE A 127 -4.09 -6.71 -8.34
N ARG A 128 -3.84 -7.74 -7.52
CA ARG A 128 -3.28 -7.62 -6.16
C ARG A 128 -2.48 -8.87 -5.79
N LEU A 129 -1.66 -8.76 -4.75
CA LEU A 129 -0.94 -9.88 -4.15
C LEU A 129 -1.55 -10.25 -2.78
N ARG A 130 -1.61 -11.55 -2.47
CA ARG A 130 -2.12 -12.08 -1.18
C ARG A 130 -1.24 -13.20 -0.63
N GLY A 131 -1.27 -13.40 0.69
CA GLY A 131 -0.57 -14.50 1.37
C GLY A 131 0.95 -14.31 1.55
N GLY A 132 1.56 -13.38 0.83
CA GLY A 132 2.97 -13.00 1.00
C GLY A 132 3.17 -11.66 1.70
N GLY A 133 4.40 -11.13 1.57
CA GLY A 133 4.82 -9.86 2.12
C GLY A 133 4.46 -8.65 1.27
N LEU A 134 5.27 -7.59 1.36
CA LEU A 134 5.04 -6.36 0.61
C LEU A 134 5.31 -6.53 -0.90
N HIS A 135 6.09 -7.53 -1.29
CA HIS A 135 6.68 -7.63 -2.63
C HIS A 135 6.38 -8.97 -3.29
N ASP A 136 5.61 -9.80 -2.62
CA ASP A 136 5.44 -11.18 -2.95
C ASP A 136 4.09 -11.66 -2.50
N GLY A 137 3.63 -12.71 -3.17
CA GLY A 137 2.35 -13.31 -2.86
C GLY A 137 1.69 -13.93 -4.07
N ARG A 138 0.59 -14.60 -3.80
CA ARG A 138 -0.34 -15.14 -4.78
C ARG A 138 -0.95 -14.01 -5.59
N VAL A 139 -0.95 -14.17 -6.90
CA VAL A 139 -1.55 -13.21 -7.83
C VAL A 139 -3.06 -13.42 -7.87
N GLU A 140 -3.79 -12.36 -7.59
CA GLU A 140 -5.24 -12.32 -7.77
C GLU A 140 -5.60 -11.22 -8.77
N ILE A 141 -6.55 -11.51 -9.66
CA ILE A 141 -7.05 -10.59 -10.69
C ILE A 141 -8.55 -10.39 -10.51
N PHE A 142 -9.01 -9.16 -10.74
CA PHE A 142 -10.41 -8.79 -10.63
C PHE A 142 -11.10 -8.91 -11.98
N TYR A 143 -12.08 -9.81 -12.06
CA TYR A 143 -12.90 -9.99 -13.27
C TYR A 143 -14.35 -10.28 -12.89
N ASN A 144 -15.29 -9.75 -13.68
CA ASN A 144 -16.73 -9.95 -13.49
C ASN A 144 -17.19 -9.73 -12.04
N ASP A 145 -16.77 -8.62 -11.45
CA ASP A 145 -17.10 -8.22 -10.08
C ASP A 145 -16.57 -9.12 -8.95
N GLN A 146 -15.63 -10.01 -9.24
CA GLN A 146 -15.04 -10.90 -8.26
C GLN A 146 -13.52 -11.00 -8.42
N TRP A 147 -12.85 -11.09 -7.27
CA TRP A 147 -11.45 -11.50 -7.24
C TRP A 147 -11.35 -13.00 -7.49
N GLY A 148 -10.40 -13.40 -8.33
CA GLY A 148 -10.04 -14.79 -8.57
C GLY A 148 -8.54 -14.94 -8.73
N THR A 149 -8.07 -16.18 -8.74
CA THR A 149 -6.64 -16.50 -8.84
C THR A 149 -6.20 -16.72 -10.29
N VAL A 150 -4.90 -16.90 -10.48
CA VAL A 150 -4.28 -17.21 -11.77
C VAL A 150 -3.62 -18.58 -11.64
N CYS A 151 -3.82 -19.47 -12.60
CA CYS A 151 -3.18 -20.77 -12.60
C CYS A 151 -1.68 -20.66 -12.94
N ASP A 152 -0.89 -21.61 -12.41
CA ASP A 152 0.53 -21.73 -12.62
C ASP A 152 0.94 -22.54 -13.88
N ASP A 153 -0.02 -23.11 -14.61
CA ASP A 153 0.25 -23.75 -15.89
C ASP A 153 0.72 -22.68 -16.89
N GLY A 154 1.92 -22.88 -17.45
CA GLY A 154 2.60 -21.89 -18.29
C GLY A 154 3.24 -20.71 -17.56
N TRP A 155 3.06 -20.59 -16.24
CA TRP A 155 3.51 -19.42 -15.45
C TRP A 155 5.02 -19.31 -15.38
N ASP A 156 5.55 -18.23 -15.96
CA ASP A 156 6.99 -17.99 -16.06
C ASP A 156 7.41 -16.61 -15.51
N ILE A 157 8.70 -16.31 -15.65
CA ILE A 157 9.27 -15.06 -15.15
C ILE A 157 8.79 -13.83 -15.93
N ASN A 158 8.40 -13.98 -17.21
CA ASN A 158 7.86 -12.90 -18.03
C ASN A 158 6.45 -12.53 -17.58
N ASP A 159 5.63 -13.51 -17.19
CA ASP A 159 4.32 -13.24 -16.59
C ASP A 159 4.48 -12.46 -15.28
N ALA A 160 5.40 -12.90 -14.43
CA ALA A 160 5.73 -12.22 -13.19
C ALA A 160 6.26 -10.79 -13.44
N HIS A 161 7.03 -10.57 -14.52
CA HIS A 161 7.47 -9.23 -14.91
C HIS A 161 6.30 -8.30 -15.22
N VAL A 162 5.28 -8.78 -15.95
CA VAL A 162 4.07 -8.01 -16.23
C VAL A 162 3.30 -7.70 -14.95
N VAL A 163 3.14 -8.66 -14.04
CA VAL A 163 2.50 -8.46 -12.73
C VAL A 163 3.20 -7.36 -11.93
N CYS A 164 4.52 -7.47 -11.77
CA CYS A 164 5.28 -6.50 -10.98
C CYS A 164 5.23 -5.10 -11.63
N ARG A 165 5.32 -5.01 -12.97
CA ARG A 165 5.17 -3.73 -13.67
C ARG A 165 3.78 -3.14 -13.49
N GLN A 166 2.72 -3.94 -13.66
CA GLN A 166 1.33 -3.48 -13.53
C GLN A 166 1.01 -3.05 -12.08
N LEU A 167 1.65 -3.64 -11.07
CA LEU A 167 1.56 -3.20 -9.68
C LEU A 167 2.40 -1.95 -9.36
N GLY A 168 3.19 -1.46 -10.33
CA GLY A 168 4.02 -0.25 -10.19
C GLY A 168 5.38 -0.49 -9.54
N PHE A 169 5.88 -1.74 -9.50
CA PHE A 169 7.24 -2.01 -9.07
C PHE A 169 8.24 -1.52 -10.12
N SER A 170 9.31 -0.92 -9.65
CA SER A 170 10.33 -0.26 -10.47
C SER A 170 11.32 -1.22 -11.12
N ARG A 171 11.44 -2.43 -10.56
CA ARG A 171 12.24 -3.52 -11.11
C ARG A 171 11.35 -4.72 -11.39
N LEU A 172 11.82 -5.51 -12.35
CA LEU A 172 11.17 -6.74 -12.76
C LEU A 172 11.18 -7.80 -11.64
N ALA A 173 10.32 -8.80 -11.79
CA ALA A 173 10.25 -9.91 -10.84
C ALA A 173 11.62 -10.59 -10.67
N SER A 174 11.94 -11.01 -9.45
CA SER A 174 13.04 -11.94 -9.22
C SER A 174 12.61 -13.39 -9.30
N ASN A 175 11.32 -13.66 -9.12
CA ASN A 175 10.83 -15.02 -9.17
C ASN A 175 9.35 -15.10 -9.57
N ALA A 176 9.02 -16.22 -10.19
CA ALA A 176 7.68 -16.68 -10.50
C ALA A 176 7.51 -18.04 -9.80
N TYR A 177 6.56 -18.14 -8.88
CA TYR A 177 6.33 -19.36 -8.13
C TYR A 177 5.07 -20.07 -8.59
N THR A 178 5.14 -21.39 -8.55
CA THR A 178 4.06 -22.32 -8.81
C THR A 178 3.68 -23.06 -7.52
N GLY A 179 2.66 -23.92 -7.57
CA GLY A 179 2.28 -24.82 -6.49
C GLY A 179 1.65 -24.13 -5.29
N ALA A 180 0.94 -23.01 -5.49
CA ALA A 180 0.33 -22.23 -4.42
C ALA A 180 1.31 -21.86 -3.30
N HIS A 181 2.53 -21.44 -3.68
CA HIS A 181 3.64 -21.13 -2.76
C HIS A 181 3.23 -20.21 -1.60
N TYR A 182 2.37 -19.22 -1.84
CA TYR A 182 1.86 -18.30 -0.83
C TYR A 182 0.46 -18.67 -0.31
N GLY A 183 0.16 -19.96 -0.33
CA GLY A 183 -1.12 -20.52 0.04
C GLY A 183 -2.14 -20.49 -1.08
N GLN A 184 -3.14 -21.34 -0.94
CA GLN A 184 -4.25 -21.46 -1.87
C GLN A 184 -5.20 -20.25 -1.73
N GLY A 185 -5.73 -19.79 -2.86
CA GLY A 185 -6.84 -18.87 -2.92
C GLY A 185 -8.18 -19.57 -2.77
N THR A 186 -9.23 -18.82 -3.05
CA THR A 186 -10.61 -19.28 -2.98
C THR A 186 -11.42 -18.62 -4.08
N GLY A 187 -12.47 -19.29 -4.54
CA GLY A 187 -13.39 -18.73 -5.53
C GLY A 187 -12.97 -19.10 -6.97
N PRO A 188 -13.18 -18.22 -7.96
CA PRO A 188 -12.85 -18.54 -9.34
C PRO A 188 -11.34 -18.51 -9.58
N ILE A 189 -10.86 -19.34 -10.52
CA ILE A 189 -9.55 -19.20 -11.15
C ILE A 189 -9.81 -18.53 -12.51
N TRP A 190 -9.34 -17.30 -12.68
CA TRP A 190 -9.74 -16.46 -13.82
C TRP A 190 -8.88 -16.63 -15.05
N MET A 191 -7.61 -16.99 -14.88
CA MET A 191 -6.64 -17.07 -15.97
C MET A 191 -5.84 -18.36 -15.88
N ASP A 192 -5.50 -18.90 -17.06
CA ASP A 192 -4.78 -20.16 -17.24
C ASP A 192 -4.00 -20.11 -18.57
N ASP A 193 -2.90 -20.88 -18.65
CA ASP A 193 -1.85 -20.80 -19.68
C ASP A 193 -1.47 -19.35 -20.01
N VAL A 194 -1.18 -18.54 -18.98
CA VAL A 194 -0.73 -17.18 -19.19
C VAL A 194 0.63 -17.23 -19.87
N ALA A 195 0.76 -16.54 -21.00
CA ALA A 195 1.97 -16.56 -21.81
C ALA A 195 2.31 -15.12 -22.26
N CYS A 196 2.81 -14.33 -21.33
CA CYS A 196 3.31 -12.99 -21.57
C CYS A 196 4.66 -13.03 -22.32
N SER A 197 4.90 -12.05 -23.18
CA SER A 197 6.24 -11.73 -23.70
C SER A 197 7.12 -11.02 -22.67
N GLY A 198 6.51 -10.46 -21.61
CA GLY A 198 7.16 -9.65 -20.60
C GLY A 198 7.08 -8.14 -20.88
N SER A 199 6.44 -7.73 -21.98
CA SER A 199 6.34 -6.32 -22.41
C SER A 199 4.93 -5.72 -22.26
N GLU A 200 3.94 -6.55 -21.96
CA GLU A 200 2.53 -6.20 -21.82
C GLU A 200 2.28 -5.22 -20.66
N SER A 201 1.38 -4.26 -20.85
CA SER A 201 1.08 -3.28 -19.78
C SER A 201 0.24 -3.88 -18.65
N HIS A 202 -0.59 -4.88 -18.96
CA HIS A 202 -1.40 -5.59 -17.98
C HIS A 202 -1.36 -7.10 -18.19
N LEU A 203 -1.58 -7.86 -17.13
CA LEU A 203 -1.59 -9.33 -17.17
C LEU A 203 -2.64 -9.87 -18.14
N TYR A 204 -3.81 -9.22 -18.21
CA TYR A 204 -4.89 -9.61 -19.10
C TYR A 204 -4.62 -9.31 -20.59
N ASP A 205 -3.58 -8.54 -20.91
CA ASP A 205 -3.15 -8.32 -22.29
C ASP A 205 -2.33 -9.51 -22.83
N CYS A 206 -1.85 -10.39 -21.94
CA CYS A 206 -1.10 -11.57 -22.32
C CYS A 206 -2.00 -12.63 -22.96
N ARG A 207 -1.39 -13.47 -23.82
CA ARG A 207 -2.11 -14.62 -24.39
C ARG A 207 -2.48 -15.59 -23.26
N GLN A 208 -3.72 -16.07 -23.28
CA GLN A 208 -4.34 -16.90 -22.24
C GLN A 208 -5.56 -17.66 -22.81
N ARG A 209 -6.05 -18.68 -22.10
CA ARG A 209 -7.14 -19.59 -22.58
C ARG A 209 -8.54 -18.98 -22.67
N GLY A 210 -8.77 -17.86 -22.01
CA GLY A 210 -10.07 -17.21 -21.83
C GLY A 210 -10.45 -17.14 -20.35
N TRP A 211 -11.23 -16.12 -20.00
CA TRP A 211 -11.64 -15.88 -18.61
C TRP A 211 -12.42 -17.05 -18.02
N GLY A 212 -11.91 -17.62 -16.92
CA GLY A 212 -12.52 -18.74 -16.21
C GLY A 212 -12.41 -20.10 -16.91
N SER A 213 -11.68 -20.17 -18.03
CA SER A 213 -11.43 -21.43 -18.76
C SER A 213 -10.10 -22.03 -18.29
N HIS A 214 -10.17 -23.02 -17.40
CA HIS A 214 -8.99 -23.67 -16.83
C HIS A 214 -9.27 -25.13 -16.45
N ASP A 215 -8.22 -25.94 -16.31
CA ASP A 215 -8.26 -27.30 -15.71
C ASP A 215 -7.52 -27.39 -14.36
N CYS A 216 -7.15 -26.24 -13.81
CA CYS A 216 -6.42 -26.13 -12.54
C CYS A 216 -7.31 -26.21 -11.30
N THR A 217 -6.67 -26.53 -10.17
CA THR A 217 -7.21 -26.37 -8.81
C THR A 217 -6.40 -25.30 -8.06
N HIS A 218 -6.86 -24.85 -6.89
CA HIS A 218 -6.12 -23.83 -6.12
C HIS A 218 -4.76 -24.29 -5.59
N SER A 219 -4.40 -25.57 -5.66
CA SER A 219 -3.02 -26.01 -5.40
C SER A 219 -2.03 -25.53 -6.47
N LYS A 220 -2.55 -24.99 -7.58
CA LYS A 220 -1.81 -24.44 -8.71
C LYS A 220 -1.90 -22.92 -8.80
N ASP A 221 -2.27 -22.22 -7.73
CA ASP A 221 -2.34 -20.76 -7.79
C ASP A 221 -0.92 -20.15 -7.92
N SER A 222 -0.75 -19.31 -8.94
CA SER A 222 0.54 -18.70 -9.25
C SER A 222 0.88 -17.54 -8.31
N SER A 223 2.17 -17.31 -8.13
CA SER A 223 2.66 -16.25 -7.25
C SER A 223 3.91 -15.58 -7.83
N VAL A 224 4.25 -14.41 -7.29
CA VAL A 224 5.44 -13.64 -7.73
C VAL A 224 6.27 -13.20 -6.53
N LEU A 225 7.55 -12.89 -6.78
CA LEU A 225 8.36 -12.01 -5.95
C LEU A 225 8.93 -10.90 -6.83
N CYS A 226 8.44 -9.69 -6.58
CA CYS A 226 8.87 -8.46 -7.22
C CYS A 226 10.14 -7.91 -6.55
N ARG A 227 10.99 -7.23 -7.33
CA ARG A 227 12.16 -6.54 -6.79
C ARG A 227 11.89 -5.06 -6.59
N TYR A 228 12.51 -4.51 -5.56
CA TYR A 228 12.70 -3.07 -5.40
C TYR A 228 14.05 -2.62 -5.91
N GLY A 229 14.12 -1.33 -6.25
CA GLY A 229 15.26 -0.62 -6.80
C GLY A 229 16.58 -0.69 -6.01
N SER A 230 16.63 -1.34 -4.84
CA SER A 230 17.79 -1.25 -3.96
C SER A 230 18.09 -2.54 -3.19
N SER A 231 19.34 -3.01 -3.23
CA SER A 231 19.82 -4.14 -2.42
C SER A 231 20.12 -3.76 -0.97
N ASN A 232 20.18 -2.46 -0.67
CA ASN A 232 20.56 -1.94 0.64
C ASN A 232 19.54 -0.99 1.28
N LEU A 233 18.32 -0.91 0.74
CA LEU A 233 17.25 -0.08 1.31
C LEU A 233 15.88 -0.73 1.08
N ARG A 234 15.03 -0.75 2.12
CA ARG A 234 13.69 -1.36 2.10
C ARG A 234 12.69 -0.57 2.95
N LEU A 235 11.41 -0.86 2.75
CA LEU A 235 10.32 -0.38 3.60
C LEU A 235 9.78 -1.53 4.47
N ALA A 236 9.68 -1.31 5.77
CA ALA A 236 9.20 -2.29 6.75
C ALA A 236 7.97 -1.78 7.53
N GLY A 237 7.16 -2.70 8.07
CA GLY A 237 5.97 -2.34 8.88
C GLY A 237 4.81 -1.68 8.11
N GLY A 238 4.98 -1.43 6.81
CA GLY A 238 4.00 -0.81 5.93
C GLY A 238 3.53 -1.70 4.78
N GLY A 239 3.37 -1.13 3.59
CA GLY A 239 2.91 -1.76 2.34
C GLY A 239 3.85 -1.44 1.18
N TYR A 240 3.53 -1.89 -0.04
CA TYR A 240 4.46 -1.83 -1.19
C TYR A 240 5.12 -0.46 -1.40
N ASN A 241 4.40 0.65 -1.24
CA ASN A 241 4.93 2.00 -1.40
C ASN A 241 5.01 2.80 -0.11
N TYR A 242 4.88 2.22 1.08
CA TYR A 242 5.02 2.97 2.34
C TYR A 242 5.55 2.10 3.46
N GLY A 243 6.23 2.70 4.43
CA GLY A 243 6.76 1.98 5.58
C GLY A 243 7.89 2.71 6.27
N ARG A 244 8.39 2.10 7.35
CA ARG A 244 9.63 2.48 8.02
C ARG A 244 10.80 2.25 7.08
N VAL A 245 11.69 3.24 7.00
CA VAL A 245 12.89 3.14 6.16
C VAL A 245 13.94 2.32 6.89
N GLU A 246 14.41 1.25 6.26
CA GLU A 246 15.52 0.45 6.77
C GLU A 246 16.63 0.36 5.72
N VAL A 247 17.87 0.48 6.17
CA VAL A 247 19.08 0.41 5.34
C VAL A 247 19.95 -0.77 5.77
N TYR A 248 20.59 -1.41 4.79
CA TYR A 248 21.51 -2.51 5.01
C TYR A 248 22.94 -1.97 4.98
N HIS A 249 23.63 -2.07 6.13
CA HIS A 249 25.00 -1.63 6.27
C HIS A 249 25.77 -2.62 7.14
N ASN A 250 27.02 -2.92 6.74
CA ASN A 250 27.91 -3.83 7.46
C ASN A 250 27.27 -5.16 7.91
N GLY A 251 26.56 -5.82 6.99
CA GLY A 251 26.00 -7.16 7.22
C GLY A 251 24.68 -7.20 8.00
N THR A 252 24.13 -6.05 8.42
CA THR A 252 22.88 -6.02 9.20
C THR A 252 21.94 -4.90 8.76
N TRP A 253 20.64 -5.17 8.85
CA TRP A 253 19.61 -4.16 8.67
C TRP A 253 19.51 -3.27 9.90
N GLY A 254 19.28 -1.98 9.68
CA GLY A 254 19.02 -1.01 10.74
C GLY A 254 18.12 0.11 10.24
N THR A 255 17.60 0.90 11.17
CA THR A 255 16.63 1.96 10.91
C THR A 255 17.31 3.29 10.63
N VAL A 256 16.51 4.29 10.29
CA VAL A 256 16.92 5.68 10.04
C VAL A 256 16.23 6.56 11.06
N CYS A 257 16.94 7.48 11.71
CA CYS A 257 16.33 8.43 12.64
C CYS A 257 15.52 9.49 11.90
N ASP A 258 14.47 10.00 12.54
CA ASP A 258 13.60 11.05 12.05
C ASP A 258 14.05 12.48 12.38
N ASP A 259 15.18 12.63 13.09
CA ASP A 259 15.84 13.92 13.30
C ASP A 259 16.27 14.50 11.95
N LEU A 260 15.77 15.71 11.69
CA LEU A 260 15.90 16.44 10.42
C LEU A 260 15.32 15.74 9.18
N TRP A 261 14.61 14.63 9.36
CA TRP A 261 13.99 13.86 8.27
C TRP A 261 12.94 14.65 7.52
N ASP A 262 13.24 15.07 6.29
CA ASP A 262 12.36 15.90 5.49
C ASP A 262 11.82 15.20 4.23
N ILE A 263 11.06 15.94 3.42
CA ILE A 263 10.48 15.38 2.20
C ILE A 263 11.55 15.09 1.13
N ASN A 264 12.68 15.80 1.12
CA ASN A 264 13.78 15.55 0.19
C ASN A 264 14.48 14.23 0.50
N ASP A 265 14.67 13.91 1.78
CA ASP A 265 15.16 12.59 2.19
C ASP A 265 14.22 11.48 1.71
N ALA A 266 12.92 11.67 1.94
CA ALA A 266 11.90 10.76 1.47
C ALA A 266 11.91 10.63 -0.07
N HIS A 267 12.12 11.73 -0.81
CA HIS A 267 12.25 11.70 -2.28
C HIS A 267 13.41 10.81 -2.72
N VAL A 268 14.56 10.88 -2.05
CA VAL A 268 15.72 10.02 -2.34
C VAL A 268 15.39 8.56 -2.04
N VAL A 269 14.77 8.24 -0.90
CA VAL A 269 14.32 6.88 -0.58
C VAL A 269 13.39 6.32 -1.65
N CYS A 270 12.35 7.08 -1.99
CA CYS A 270 11.36 6.64 -2.95
C CYS A 270 11.98 6.46 -4.34
N ARG A 271 12.84 7.37 -4.79
CA ARG A 271 13.55 7.22 -6.07
C ARG A 271 14.55 6.06 -6.05
N GLN A 272 15.24 5.83 -4.94
CA GLN A 272 16.16 4.70 -4.80
C GLN A 272 15.42 3.36 -4.82
N LEU A 273 14.19 3.32 -4.28
CA LEU A 273 13.26 2.19 -4.43
C LEU A 273 12.64 2.13 -5.84
N GLY A 274 12.82 3.17 -6.64
CA GLY A 274 12.37 3.30 -8.03
C GLY A 274 10.94 3.80 -8.21
N PHE A 275 10.36 4.39 -7.18
CA PHE A 275 9.17 5.23 -7.31
C PHE A 275 9.51 6.59 -7.93
N SER A 276 8.49 7.28 -8.44
CA SER A 276 8.67 8.60 -9.06
C SER A 276 9.04 9.68 -8.04
N SER A 277 8.43 9.64 -6.84
CA SER A 277 8.64 10.64 -5.79
C SER A 277 8.14 10.15 -4.43
N ALA A 278 8.44 10.90 -3.35
CA ALA A 278 7.74 10.75 -2.09
C ALA A 278 6.42 11.53 -2.13
N ALA A 279 5.37 10.90 -1.62
CA ALA A 279 4.14 11.55 -1.28
C ALA A 279 4.19 12.13 0.15
N TYR A 280 4.83 11.43 1.09
CA TYR A 280 5.00 11.91 2.47
C TYR A 280 6.25 11.32 3.12
N GLN A 281 6.83 12.13 4.00
CA GLN A 281 7.72 11.70 5.06
C GLN A 281 6.93 11.59 6.38
N PHE A 282 7.31 10.64 7.22
CA PHE A 282 6.73 10.47 8.56
C PHE A 282 7.83 10.28 9.60
N HIS A 283 7.48 10.68 10.81
CA HIS A 283 8.31 10.68 12.01
C HIS A 283 7.72 9.71 13.04
N ARG A 284 8.44 9.54 14.14
CA ARG A 284 8.02 8.90 15.37
C ARG A 284 7.55 7.46 15.19
N ALA A 285 8.35 6.67 14.49
CA ALA A 285 8.09 5.27 14.24
C ALA A 285 6.68 5.02 13.68
N HIS A 286 6.26 5.85 12.72
CA HIS A 286 4.88 5.90 12.23
C HIS A 286 4.33 4.52 11.80
N TYR A 287 5.16 3.69 11.16
CA TYR A 287 4.82 2.32 10.75
C TYR A 287 5.34 1.26 11.71
N GLY A 288 5.45 1.61 12.99
CA GLY A 288 6.00 0.79 14.05
C GLY A 288 7.49 0.98 14.23
N GLN A 289 7.95 0.72 15.45
CA GLN A 289 9.36 0.72 15.80
C GLN A 289 10.07 -0.43 15.10
N GLY A 290 11.28 -0.17 14.63
CA GLY A 290 12.24 -1.19 14.29
C GLY A 290 12.93 -1.74 15.53
N SER A 291 14.03 -2.44 15.28
CA SER A 291 14.82 -3.08 16.31
C SER A 291 16.27 -3.18 15.85
N GLY A 292 17.20 -3.21 16.80
CA GLY A 292 18.62 -3.39 16.52
C GLY A 292 19.34 -2.06 16.36
N ARG A 293 20.03 -1.86 15.23
CA ARG A 293 20.83 -0.65 15.00
C ARG A 293 19.99 0.46 14.37
N ILE A 294 20.27 1.70 14.73
CA ILE A 294 19.89 2.88 13.94
C ILE A 294 21.15 3.30 13.17
N TRP A 295 21.08 3.28 11.84
CA TRP A 295 22.26 3.42 10.99
C TRP A 295 22.52 4.84 10.55
N LEU A 296 21.47 5.62 10.33
CA LEU A 296 21.55 6.97 9.78
C LEU A 296 20.79 7.93 10.68
N ASP A 297 21.33 9.14 10.81
CA ASP A 297 20.82 10.25 11.62
C ASP A 297 21.25 11.59 10.99
N ASP A 298 20.48 12.65 11.26
CA ASP A 298 20.61 13.98 10.68
C ASP A 298 20.75 13.97 9.15
N LEU A 299 19.86 13.23 8.47
CA LEU A 299 19.84 13.20 7.01
C LEU A 299 19.43 14.57 6.46
N LYS A 300 20.21 15.04 5.48
CA LYS A 300 20.04 16.36 4.84
C LYS A 300 20.17 16.24 3.33
N CYS A 301 19.39 15.33 2.72
CA CYS A 301 19.36 15.18 1.28
C CYS A 301 18.91 16.50 0.61
N HIS A 302 19.49 16.80 -0.55
CA HIS A 302 19.05 17.87 -1.43
C HIS A 302 17.90 17.41 -2.33
N GLY A 303 17.63 16.10 -2.40
CA GLY A 303 16.58 15.47 -3.20
C GLY A 303 17.07 14.92 -4.54
N GLY A 304 18.32 15.17 -4.92
CA GLY A 304 18.95 14.75 -6.20
C GLY A 304 19.84 13.51 -6.09
N GLU A 305 20.10 13.03 -4.88
CA GLU A 305 21.05 11.95 -4.59
C GLU A 305 20.60 10.60 -5.14
N ALA A 306 21.54 9.81 -5.66
CA ALA A 306 21.21 8.48 -6.21
C ALA A 306 20.80 7.46 -5.13
N SER A 307 21.23 7.66 -3.89
CA SER A 307 20.91 6.79 -2.76
C SER A 307 20.91 7.57 -1.44
N LEU A 308 20.20 7.05 -0.44
CA LEU A 308 20.12 7.65 0.89
C LEU A 308 21.49 7.73 1.57
N SER A 309 22.35 6.74 1.33
CA SER A 309 23.75 6.72 1.79
C SER A 309 24.66 7.76 1.13
N SER A 310 24.18 8.48 0.12
CA SER A 310 24.92 9.55 -0.56
C SER A 310 24.52 10.95 -0.07
N CYS A 311 23.50 11.04 0.79
CA CYS A 311 23.10 12.31 1.38
C CYS A 311 24.08 12.72 2.49
N PRO A 312 24.23 14.01 2.77
CA PRO A 312 24.89 14.45 4.00
C PRO A 312 24.15 13.88 5.22
N HIS A 313 24.87 13.19 6.11
CA HIS A 313 24.36 12.60 7.34
C HIS A 313 25.51 12.42 8.36
N LEU A 314 25.20 12.11 9.61
CA LEU A 314 26.21 11.74 10.62
C LEU A 314 26.93 10.43 10.27
N ALA A 315 28.05 10.13 10.94
CA ALA A 315 28.74 8.86 10.71
C ALA A 315 27.82 7.65 10.97
N TRP A 316 27.99 6.57 10.20
CA TRP A 316 27.15 5.36 10.33
C TRP A 316 27.07 4.86 11.77
N GLY A 317 25.85 4.72 12.29
CA GLY A 317 25.58 4.27 13.66
C GLY A 317 25.85 5.31 14.74
N SER A 318 26.23 6.54 14.38
CA SER A 318 26.31 7.67 15.30
C SER A 318 24.95 8.37 15.31
N HIS A 319 24.22 8.23 16.41
CA HIS A 319 22.92 8.86 16.60
C HIS A 319 22.65 9.11 18.09
N ASN A 320 21.71 10.00 18.39
CA ASN A 320 21.14 10.19 19.73
C ASN A 320 19.71 9.63 19.86
N CYS A 321 19.17 9.07 18.78
CA CYS A 321 17.78 8.61 18.72
C CYS A 321 17.53 7.24 19.37
N ASN A 322 16.27 6.97 19.66
CA ASN A 322 15.73 5.64 19.99
C ASN A 322 14.76 5.15 18.90
N HIS A 323 14.33 3.88 18.94
CA HIS A 323 13.44 3.36 17.89
C HIS A 323 12.04 3.99 17.84
N GLY A 324 11.65 4.77 18.86
CA GLY A 324 10.47 5.62 18.80
C GLY A 324 10.61 6.77 17.80
N GLU A 325 11.81 7.02 17.27
CA GLU A 325 12.18 8.07 16.31
C GLU A 325 12.51 7.48 14.93
N ASP A 326 12.07 6.26 14.62
CA ASP A 326 12.36 5.67 13.31
C ASP A 326 11.57 6.37 12.18
N ALA A 327 12.30 6.86 11.19
CA ALA A 327 11.80 7.54 10.00
C ALA A 327 11.02 6.61 9.07
N SER A 328 10.08 7.20 8.34
CA SER A 328 9.11 6.48 7.51
C SER A 328 8.72 7.29 6.27
N VAL A 329 8.26 6.61 5.22
CA VAL A 329 7.81 7.24 3.97
C VAL A 329 6.51 6.66 3.44
N LEU A 330 5.84 7.42 2.57
CA LEU A 330 4.90 6.94 1.57
C LEU A 330 5.35 7.50 0.21
N CYS A 331 5.59 6.61 -0.74
CA CYS A 331 6.03 6.89 -2.10
C CYS A 331 4.85 6.98 -3.07
N SER A 332 5.00 7.83 -4.08
CA SER A 332 4.05 7.96 -5.17
C SER A 332 4.28 6.84 -6.18
N THR A 333 3.21 6.12 -6.52
CA THR A 333 3.22 5.14 -7.60
C THR A 333 2.81 5.89 -8.87
N GLY A 334 3.74 5.93 -9.84
CA GLY A 334 3.54 6.62 -11.11
C GLY A 334 2.29 6.16 -11.85
#